data_AF-A0A3D4X4T0-F1
#
_entry.id   AF-A0A3D4X4T0-F1
#
_cell.length_a   1.000
_cell.length_b   1.000
_cell.length_c   1.000
_cell.angle_alpha   90.00
_cell.angle_beta   90.00
_cell.angle_gamma   90.00
#
_symmetry.space_group_name_H-M   'P 1'
#
loop_
_entity.id
_entity.type
_entity.pdbx_description
1 polymer ?
#
loop_
_entity_poly.entity_id
_entity_poly.type
_entity_poly.pdbx_seq_one_letter_code
_entity_poly.pdbx_strand_id
1 'polypeptide(L)'
;MSSPRELRLAIVQVTAAGVLATIFGLLLELRFPLFAPLVAVTLIQVLCAPHRRGLWLFLFGEVNGALVTTMFIPNFSTRHAALNALIGAVVAIGVAYATTPRNPIRMVNEAIEPVLTRLAANTRAIAAALRAGSAPRAGAAVFSLNEVEVELLRLQDVLRQVRRSALLTRLSRKNLAEYVNTAREIGFAVRDIRTLARHAWWGVLRTGEPVPPALPQMLEALADGLAVLRDEIHKDGQPHEARPLLISAGRWVDVMRAQPLSISAATVAASADAAVLDLLIATGVPLNDADQMLRRPSYT
;
A
#
# COMPACT_ATOMS: atom_id res chain seq x y z
N MET A 1 -12.47 -7.36 3.53
CA MET A 1 -13.70 -6.66 3.97
C MET A 1 -13.48 -5.17 3.72
N SER A 2 -14.39 -4.50 3.03
CA SER A 2 -14.25 -3.05 2.74
C SER A 2 -14.35 -2.26 4.04
N SER A 3 -13.51 -1.24 4.22
CA SER A 3 -13.58 -0.40 5.43
C SER A 3 -14.91 0.38 5.46
N PRO A 4 -15.45 0.74 6.64
CA PRO A 4 -16.69 1.51 6.74
C PRO A 4 -16.63 2.87 6.02
N ARG A 5 -15.42 3.43 5.82
CA ARG A 5 -15.22 4.65 5.01
C ARG A 5 -15.37 4.37 3.51
N GLU A 6 -14.82 3.25 3.02
CA GLU A 6 -14.98 2.85 1.61
C GLU A 6 -16.45 2.56 1.28
N LEU A 7 -17.18 1.92 2.19
CA LEU A 7 -18.61 1.63 1.98
C LEU A 7 -19.44 2.93 1.88
N ARG A 8 -19.18 3.90 2.77
CA ARG A 8 -19.86 5.21 2.70
C ARG A 8 -19.55 5.95 1.41
N LEU A 9 -18.28 5.96 0.98
CA LEU A 9 -17.89 6.62 -0.27
C LEU A 9 -18.56 5.95 -1.48
N ALA A 10 -18.59 4.62 -1.52
CA ALA A 10 -19.24 3.87 -2.59
C ALA A 10 -20.76 4.14 -2.65
N ILE A 11 -21.44 4.19 -1.50
CA ILE A 11 -22.86 4.54 -1.42
C ILE A 11 -23.08 5.95 -1.97
N VAL A 12 -22.27 6.93 -1.54
CA VAL A 12 -22.39 8.31 -2.03
C VAL A 12 -22.15 8.40 -3.53
N GLN A 13 -21.13 7.71 -4.05
CA GLN A 13 -20.81 7.67 -5.49
C GLN A 13 -21.97 7.07 -6.31
N VAL A 14 -22.50 5.93 -5.89
CA VAL A 14 -23.60 5.25 -6.58
C VAL A 14 -24.86 6.11 -6.57
N THR A 15 -25.22 6.68 -5.41
CA THR A 15 -26.39 7.55 -5.28
C THR A 15 -26.24 8.82 -6.12
N ALA A 16 -25.07 9.47 -6.07
CA ALA A 16 -24.80 10.67 -6.85
C ALA A 16 -24.86 10.40 -8.36
N ALA A 17 -24.26 9.29 -8.83
CA ALA A 17 -24.30 8.90 -10.24
C ALA A 17 -25.73 8.62 -10.73
N GLY A 18 -26.53 7.89 -9.96
CA GLY A 18 -27.93 7.60 -10.30
C GLY A 18 -28.81 8.86 -10.33
N VAL A 19 -28.67 9.74 -9.33
CA VAL A 19 -29.44 11.00 -9.26
C VAL A 19 -29.06 11.95 -10.40
N LEU A 20 -27.77 12.18 -10.62
CA LEU A 20 -27.29 13.06 -11.68
C LEU A 20 -27.68 12.57 -13.07
N ALA A 21 -27.58 11.26 -13.33
CA ALA A 21 -27.95 10.68 -14.62
C ALA A 21 -29.46 10.82 -14.90
N THR A 22 -30.28 10.66 -13.86
CA THR A 22 -31.73 10.91 -13.95
C THR A 22 -32.03 12.38 -14.25
N ILE A 23 -31.41 13.32 -13.53
CA ILE A 23 -31.59 14.76 -13.74
C ILE A 23 -31.19 15.16 -15.17
N PHE A 24 -30.02 14.70 -15.64
CA PHE A 24 -29.53 15.02 -16.98
C PHE A 24 -30.41 14.42 -18.08
N GLY A 25 -30.92 13.21 -17.86
CA GLY A 25 -31.87 12.58 -18.78
C GLY A 25 -33.18 13.35 -18.88
N LEU A 26 -33.72 13.82 -17.75
CA LEU A 26 -34.95 14.65 -17.73
C LEU A 26 -34.76 16.01 -18.39
N LEU A 27 -33.61 16.67 -18.18
CA LEU A 27 -33.29 17.96 -18.79
C LEU A 27 -33.17 17.91 -20.32
N LEU A 28 -32.83 16.75 -20.88
CA LEU A 28 -32.76 16.50 -22.33
C LEU A 28 -34.08 15.99 -22.92
N GLU A 29 -35.20 16.14 -22.19
CA GLU A 29 -36.56 15.74 -22.59
C GLU A 29 -36.69 14.25 -22.96
N LEU A 30 -35.83 13.40 -22.39
CA LEU A 30 -35.96 11.95 -22.60
C LEU A 30 -37.17 11.45 -21.80
N ARG A 31 -38.22 11.02 -22.51
CA ARG A 31 -39.50 10.56 -21.92
C ARG A 31 -39.36 9.47 -20.86
N PHE A 32 -38.28 8.67 -20.90
CA PHE A 32 -37.97 7.62 -19.92
C PHE A 32 -36.45 7.45 -19.73
N PRO A 33 -35.80 8.19 -18.83
CA PRO A 33 -34.36 8.12 -18.62
C PRO A 33 -34.00 6.97 -17.66
N LEU A 34 -34.53 5.76 -17.88
CA LEU A 34 -34.24 4.59 -17.03
C LEU A 34 -32.86 4.00 -17.35
N PHE A 35 -32.41 4.14 -18.59
CA PHE A 35 -31.15 3.56 -19.06
C PHE A 35 -29.92 4.38 -18.63
N ALA A 36 -30.06 5.70 -18.50
CA ALA A 36 -28.99 6.58 -18.03
C ALA A 36 -28.53 6.28 -16.58
N PRO A 37 -29.39 6.18 -15.55
CA PRO A 37 -28.98 5.85 -14.20
C PRO A 37 -28.52 4.40 -14.06
N LEU A 38 -29.06 3.47 -14.84
CA LEU A 38 -28.61 2.08 -14.84
C LEU A 38 -27.16 2.00 -15.33
N VAL A 39 -26.85 2.60 -16.48
CA VAL A 39 -25.49 2.70 -17.02
C VAL A 39 -24.57 3.47 -16.08
N ALA A 40 -25.06 4.53 -15.44
CA ALA A 40 -24.24 5.29 -14.50
C ALA A 40 -23.86 4.46 -13.27
N VAL A 41 -24.80 3.71 -12.70
CA VAL A 41 -24.59 2.86 -11.51
C VAL A 41 -23.73 1.64 -11.85
N THR A 42 -23.97 0.98 -12.98
CA THR A 42 -23.18 -0.19 -13.40
C THR A 42 -21.75 0.26 -13.74
N LEU A 43 -21.57 1.35 -14.48
CA LEU A 43 -20.25 1.83 -14.88
C LEU A 43 -19.44 2.34 -13.69
N ILE A 44 -20.06 3.06 -12.75
CA ILE A 44 -19.34 3.50 -11.54
C ILE A 44 -18.94 2.32 -10.66
N GLN A 45 -19.71 1.23 -10.64
CA GLN A 45 -19.28 0.00 -9.99
C GLN A 45 -18.08 -0.64 -10.69
N VAL A 46 -18.01 -0.63 -12.02
CA VAL A 46 -16.82 -1.12 -12.76
C VAL A 46 -15.59 -0.26 -12.44
N LEU A 47 -15.77 1.06 -12.43
CA LEU A 47 -14.68 2.02 -12.22
C LEU A 47 -14.18 2.04 -10.76
N CYS A 48 -15.08 1.87 -9.78
CA CYS A 48 -14.79 2.10 -8.37
C CYS A 48 -14.82 0.86 -7.46
N ALA A 49 -15.47 -0.25 -7.86
CA ALA A 49 -15.68 -1.40 -6.97
C ALA A 49 -14.55 -2.46 -7.00
N PRO A 50 -14.42 -3.31 -5.95
CA PRO A 50 -13.27 -4.18 -5.73
C PRO A 50 -13.20 -5.47 -6.56
N HIS A 51 -14.13 -5.75 -7.48
CA HIS A 51 -14.31 -7.12 -7.99
C HIS A 51 -13.66 -7.36 -9.35
N ARG A 52 -12.84 -8.42 -9.44
CA ARG A 52 -12.34 -9.01 -10.71
C ARG A 52 -13.47 -9.43 -11.67
N ARG A 53 -14.72 -9.48 -11.20
CA ARG A 53 -15.93 -9.79 -11.97
C ARG A 53 -16.73 -8.54 -12.43
N GLY A 54 -16.24 -7.33 -12.17
CA GLY A 54 -16.97 -6.08 -12.42
C GLY A 54 -17.45 -5.91 -13.86
N LEU A 55 -16.60 -6.23 -14.84
CA LEU A 55 -16.98 -6.16 -16.26
C LEU A 55 -18.12 -7.12 -16.62
N TRP A 56 -18.10 -8.34 -16.08
CA TRP A 56 -19.15 -9.33 -16.33
C TRP A 56 -20.47 -8.94 -15.66
N LEU A 57 -20.42 -8.35 -14.45
CA LEU A 57 -21.61 -7.82 -13.77
C LEU A 57 -22.18 -6.60 -14.50
N PHE A 58 -21.33 -5.74 -15.06
CA PHE A 58 -21.73 -4.63 -15.91
C PHE A 58 -22.43 -5.10 -17.17
N LEU A 59 -21.79 -5.99 -17.93
CA LEU A 59 -22.37 -6.54 -19.16
C LEU A 59 -23.68 -7.26 -18.88
N PHE A 60 -23.75 -8.04 -17.79
CA PHE A 60 -24.98 -8.70 -17.37
C PHE A 60 -26.07 -7.68 -16.98
N GLY A 61 -25.74 -6.66 -16.20
CA GLY A 61 -26.68 -5.60 -15.80
C GLY A 61 -27.22 -4.82 -16.99
N GLU A 62 -26.36 -4.45 -17.93
CA GLU A 62 -26.73 -3.73 -19.16
C GLU A 62 -27.64 -4.58 -20.06
N VAL A 63 -27.29 -5.84 -20.28
CA VAL A 63 -28.09 -6.74 -21.14
C VAL A 63 -29.48 -6.99 -20.54
N ASN A 64 -29.57 -7.22 -19.23
CA ASN A 64 -30.86 -7.43 -18.57
C ASN A 64 -31.66 -6.13 -18.45
N GLY A 65 -31.00 -5.00 -18.18
CA GLY A 65 -31.62 -3.68 -18.16
C GLY A 65 -32.23 -3.32 -19.51
N ALA A 66 -31.47 -3.54 -20.59
CA ALA A 66 -31.96 -3.38 -21.96
C ALA A 66 -33.16 -4.29 -22.23
N LEU A 67 -33.07 -5.58 -21.86
CA LEU A 67 -34.15 -6.56 -22.05
C LEU A 67 -35.45 -6.14 -21.35
N VAL A 68 -35.38 -5.76 -20.06
CA VAL A 68 -36.55 -5.27 -19.31
C VAL A 68 -37.13 -4.03 -19.98
N THR A 69 -36.31 -3.07 -20.41
CA THR A 69 -36.83 -1.88 -21.09
C THR A 69 -37.50 -2.18 -22.43
N THR A 70 -37.02 -3.17 -23.20
CA THR A 70 -37.69 -3.59 -24.45
C THR A 70 -39.06 -4.22 -24.21
N MET A 71 -39.29 -4.81 -23.03
CA MET A 71 -40.58 -5.42 -22.68
C MET A 71 -41.62 -4.39 -22.20
N PHE A 72 -41.21 -3.30 -21.55
CA PHE A 72 -42.12 -2.37 -20.88
C PHE A 72 -42.26 -0.98 -21.56
N ILE A 73 -41.41 -0.64 -22.53
CA ILE A 73 -41.45 0.67 -23.20
C ILE A 73 -41.97 0.52 -24.65
N PRO A 74 -43.19 1.02 -24.96
CA PRO A 74 -43.69 1.04 -26.33
C PRO A 74 -42.81 1.93 -27.23
N ASN A 75 -42.52 1.48 -28.45
CA ASN A 75 -41.66 2.18 -29.43
C ASN A 75 -40.19 2.34 -29.00
N PHE A 76 -39.57 1.25 -28.54
CA PHE A 76 -38.13 1.22 -28.25
C PHE A 76 -37.30 1.63 -29.48
N SER A 77 -36.61 2.76 -29.39
CA SER A 77 -35.67 3.24 -30.40
C SER A 77 -34.25 3.02 -29.91
N THR A 78 -33.45 2.31 -30.72
CA THR A 78 -32.02 2.08 -30.46
C THR A 78 -31.26 3.40 -30.30
N ARG A 79 -31.68 4.47 -30.98
CA ARG A 79 -31.08 5.81 -30.87
C ARG A 79 -31.32 6.44 -29.49
N HIS A 80 -32.53 6.31 -28.93
CA HIS A 80 -32.84 6.83 -27.59
C HIS A 80 -32.13 6.03 -26.49
N ALA A 81 -32.00 4.72 -26.66
CA ALA A 81 -31.22 3.89 -25.74
C ALA A 81 -29.72 4.25 -25.77
N ALA A 82 -29.15 4.41 -26.97
CA ALA A 82 -27.76 4.82 -27.13
C ALA A 82 -27.46 6.20 -26.51
N LEU A 83 -28.37 7.18 -26.68
CA LEU A 83 -28.20 8.50 -26.07
C LEU A 83 -28.26 8.44 -24.54
N ASN A 84 -29.22 7.69 -23.98
CA ASN A 84 -29.28 7.46 -22.53
C ASN A 84 -28.02 6.77 -22.01
N ALA A 85 -27.50 5.78 -22.74
CA ALA A 85 -26.27 5.09 -22.38
C ALA A 85 -25.08 6.04 -22.33
N LEU A 86 -24.97 6.93 -23.33
CA LEU A 86 -23.93 7.94 -23.38
C LEU A 86 -24.02 8.90 -22.20
N ILE A 87 -25.22 9.37 -21.85
CA ILE A 87 -25.44 10.25 -20.69
C ILE A 87 -25.03 9.54 -19.39
N GLY A 88 -25.46 8.30 -19.20
CA GLY A 88 -25.08 7.49 -18.04
C GLY A 88 -23.57 7.29 -17.94
N ALA A 89 -22.92 7.01 -19.07
CA ALA A 89 -21.48 6.83 -19.13
C ALA A 89 -20.72 8.14 -18.80
N VAL A 90 -21.13 9.27 -19.38
CA VAL A 90 -20.53 10.59 -19.11
C VAL A 90 -20.71 10.98 -17.65
N VAL A 91 -21.90 10.78 -17.06
CA VAL A 91 -22.16 11.08 -15.66
C VAL A 91 -21.33 10.19 -14.75
N ALA A 92 -21.27 8.87 -15.00
CA ALA A 92 -20.44 7.96 -14.21
C ALA A 92 -18.95 8.33 -14.27
N ILE A 93 -18.42 8.63 -15.46
CA ILE A 93 -17.03 9.09 -15.61
C ILE A 93 -16.83 10.42 -14.86
N GLY A 94 -17.76 11.36 -14.98
CA GLY A 94 -17.70 12.65 -14.29
C GLY A 94 -17.70 12.52 -12.77
N VAL A 95 -18.60 11.71 -12.21
CA VAL A 95 -18.65 11.42 -10.76
C VAL A 95 -17.41 10.67 -10.32
N ALA A 96 -16.97 9.66 -11.08
CA ALA A 96 -15.76 8.91 -10.78
C ALA A 96 -14.51 9.80 -10.82
N TYR A 97 -14.40 10.71 -11.79
CA TYR A 97 -13.31 11.69 -11.87
C TYR A 97 -13.36 12.71 -10.73
N ALA A 98 -14.53 13.25 -10.41
CA ALA A 98 -14.70 14.24 -9.34
C ALA A 98 -14.41 13.66 -7.94
N THR A 99 -14.68 12.38 -7.75
CA THR A 99 -14.43 11.66 -6.48
C THR A 99 -13.06 10.99 -6.44
N THR A 100 -12.36 10.93 -7.58
CA THR A 100 -11.01 10.38 -7.67
C THR A 100 -10.01 11.32 -6.99
N PRO A 101 -9.16 10.79 -6.10
CA PRO A 101 -8.10 11.58 -5.48
C PRO A 101 -7.18 12.22 -6.53
N ARG A 102 -7.00 13.54 -6.43
CA ARG A 102 -6.17 14.30 -7.39
C ARG A 102 -4.68 14.00 -7.29
N ASN A 103 -4.21 13.51 -6.14
CA ASN A 103 -2.81 13.13 -5.92
C ASN A 103 -2.72 11.71 -5.31
N PRO A 104 -2.71 10.65 -6.15
CA PRO A 104 -2.63 9.27 -5.68
C PRO A 104 -1.31 8.95 -4.97
N ILE A 105 -0.22 9.64 -5.34
CA ILE A 105 1.11 9.47 -4.74
C ILE A 105 1.06 9.91 -3.28
N ARG A 106 0.54 11.11 -3.03
CA ARG A 106 0.38 11.64 -1.68
C ARG A 106 -0.41 10.71 -0.77
N MET A 107 -1.47 10.09 -1.28
CA MET A 107 -2.25 9.12 -0.49
C MET A 107 -1.44 7.89 -0.06
N VAL A 108 -0.60 7.36 -0.96
CA VAL A 108 0.27 6.23 -0.64
C VAL A 108 1.30 6.65 0.41
N ASN A 109 1.92 7.83 0.24
CA ASN A 109 2.92 8.34 1.18
C ASN A 109 2.32 8.57 2.58
N GLU A 110 1.13 9.19 2.67
CA GLU A 110 0.38 9.36 3.94
C GLU A 110 0.00 8.02 4.59
N ALA A 111 -0.10 6.93 3.83
CA ALA A 111 -0.35 5.59 4.36
C ALA A 111 0.93 4.86 4.77
N ILE A 112 2.08 5.17 4.16
CA ILE A 112 3.39 4.62 4.49
C ILE A 112 3.97 5.28 5.76
N GLU A 113 3.80 6.59 5.92
CA GLU A 113 4.40 7.35 7.03
C GLU A 113 4.16 6.73 8.42
N PRO A 114 2.93 6.32 8.80
CA PRO A 114 2.70 5.74 10.12
C PRO A 114 3.41 4.39 10.31
N VAL A 115 3.53 3.60 9.23
CA VAL A 115 4.25 2.32 9.24
C VAL A 115 5.72 2.56 9.56
N LEU A 116 6.38 3.43 8.78
CA LEU A 116 7.81 3.73 8.98
C LEU A 116 8.08 4.38 10.33
N THR A 117 7.19 5.24 10.81
CA THR A 117 7.29 5.86 12.14
C THR A 117 7.32 4.82 13.24
N ARG A 118 6.38 3.86 13.23
CA ARG A 118 6.33 2.80 14.24
C ARG A 118 7.49 1.83 14.14
N LEU A 119 7.93 1.49 12.94
CA LEU A 119 9.12 0.67 12.74
C LEU A 119 10.35 1.36 13.32
N ALA A 120 10.61 2.61 12.96
CA ALA A 120 11.76 3.37 13.45
C ALA A 120 11.76 3.49 14.99
N ALA A 121 10.62 3.81 15.59
CA ALA A 121 10.49 3.93 17.04
C ALA A 121 10.76 2.61 17.77
N ASN A 122 10.12 1.52 17.33
CA ASN A 122 10.25 0.22 17.98
C ASN A 122 11.62 -0.43 17.76
N THR A 123 12.19 -0.34 16.55
CA THR A 123 13.55 -0.83 16.28
C THR A 123 14.57 -0.12 17.18
N ARG A 124 14.44 1.20 17.36
CA ARG A 124 15.29 1.97 18.29
C ARG A 124 15.07 1.58 19.75
N ALA A 125 13.82 1.33 20.16
CA ALA A 125 13.50 0.87 21.51
C ALA A 125 14.12 -0.52 21.82
N ILE A 126 14.13 -1.43 20.84
CA ILE A 126 14.79 -2.74 20.96
C ILE A 126 16.29 -2.57 21.09
N ALA A 127 16.92 -1.70 20.29
CA ALA A 127 18.34 -1.39 20.41
C ALA A 127 18.71 -0.89 21.82
N ALA A 128 17.93 0.05 22.35
CA ALA A 128 18.11 0.57 23.71
C ALA A 128 17.91 -0.50 24.79
N ALA A 129 16.92 -1.38 24.62
CA ALA A 129 16.67 -2.48 25.54
C ALA A 129 17.80 -3.52 25.54
N LEU A 130 18.40 -3.81 24.38
CA LEU A 130 19.56 -4.70 24.26
C LEU A 130 20.78 -4.13 24.98
N ARG A 131 21.07 -2.83 24.83
CA ARG A 131 22.17 -2.18 25.60
C ARG A 131 21.96 -2.24 27.10
N ALA A 132 20.71 -2.05 27.53
CA ALA A 132 20.35 -2.09 28.95
C ALA A 132 20.18 -3.51 29.50
N GLY A 133 20.29 -4.57 28.68
CA GLY A 133 20.02 -5.96 29.08
C GLY A 133 18.57 -6.19 29.55
N SER A 134 17.61 -5.37 29.11
CA SER A 134 16.25 -5.35 29.66
C SER A 134 15.26 -6.11 28.78
N ALA A 135 15.09 -7.41 29.06
CA ALA A 135 14.10 -8.24 28.38
C ALA A 135 12.65 -7.70 28.45
N PRO A 136 12.17 -7.10 29.57
CA PRO A 136 10.82 -6.52 29.62
C PRO A 136 10.64 -5.33 28.67
N ARG A 137 11.65 -4.44 28.56
CA ARG A 137 11.61 -3.28 27.65
C ARG A 137 11.61 -3.72 26.19
N ALA A 138 12.43 -4.71 25.84
CA ALA A 138 12.44 -5.30 24.50
C ALA A 138 11.09 -5.96 24.17
N GLY A 139 10.50 -6.69 25.12
CA GLY A 139 9.19 -7.32 24.94
C GLY A 139 8.09 -6.30 24.63
N ALA A 140 8.04 -5.19 25.37
CA ALA A 140 7.07 -4.13 25.12
C ALA A 140 7.18 -3.56 23.69
N ALA A 141 8.39 -3.33 23.20
CA ALA A 141 8.63 -2.88 21.83
C ALA A 141 8.22 -3.93 20.77
N VAL A 142 8.50 -5.21 21.01
CA VAL A 142 8.06 -6.31 20.13
C VAL A 142 6.53 -6.41 20.08
N PHE A 143 5.84 -6.26 21.21
CA PHE A 143 4.38 -6.27 21.23
C PHE A 143 3.78 -5.06 20.52
N SER A 144 4.37 -3.87 20.66
CA SER A 144 3.93 -2.67 19.94
C SER A 144 4.10 -2.81 18.42
N LEU A 145 5.11 -3.55 17.93
CA LEU A 145 5.25 -3.87 16.51
C LEU A 145 4.06 -4.67 15.93
N ASN A 146 3.26 -5.35 16.76
CA ASN A 146 2.06 -6.02 16.26
C ASN A 146 0.95 -5.03 15.87
N GLU A 147 0.96 -3.82 16.42
CA GLU A 147 -0.01 -2.78 16.07
C GLU A 147 0.14 -2.33 14.62
N VAL A 148 1.36 -2.46 14.05
CA VAL A 148 1.71 -2.13 12.65
C VAL A 148 0.82 -2.83 11.63
N GLU A 149 0.20 -3.96 12.01
CA GLU A 149 -0.73 -4.70 11.14
C GLU A 149 -1.92 -3.82 10.69
N VAL A 150 -2.42 -2.97 11.58
CA VAL A 150 -3.54 -2.07 11.26
C VAL A 150 -3.12 -1.04 10.21
N GLU A 151 -1.93 -0.46 10.35
CA GLU A 151 -1.38 0.45 9.35
C GLU A 151 -1.07 -0.26 8.03
N LEU A 152 -0.60 -1.51 8.05
CA LEU A 152 -0.33 -2.29 6.85
C LEU A 152 -1.62 -2.62 6.08
N LEU A 153 -2.69 -2.99 6.78
CA LEU A 153 -4.01 -3.19 6.17
C LEU A 153 -4.52 -1.90 5.53
N ARG A 154 -4.34 -0.76 6.20
CA ARG A 154 -4.70 0.56 5.65
C ARG A 154 -3.88 0.89 4.40
N LEU A 155 -2.57 0.62 4.40
CA LEU A 155 -1.73 0.78 3.22
C LEU A 155 -2.22 -0.08 2.05
N GLN A 156 -2.59 -1.34 2.30
CA GLN A 156 -3.15 -2.22 1.27
C GLN A 156 -4.50 -1.72 0.72
N ASP A 157 -5.38 -1.16 1.56
CA ASP A 157 -6.62 -0.51 1.13
C ASP A 157 -6.32 0.68 0.21
N VAL A 158 -5.38 1.56 0.60
CA VAL A 158 -4.98 2.72 -0.20
C VAL A 158 -4.37 2.30 -1.54
N LEU A 159 -3.49 1.30 -1.58
CA LEU A 159 -2.93 0.78 -2.83
C LEU A 159 -4.02 0.22 -3.76
N ARG A 160 -5.02 -0.47 -3.20
CA ARG A 160 -6.18 -0.93 -3.98
C ARG A 160 -6.97 0.25 -4.54
N GLN A 161 -7.20 1.30 -3.75
CA GLN A 161 -7.89 2.50 -4.19
C GLN A 161 -7.11 3.23 -5.31
N VAL A 162 -5.81 3.42 -5.12
CA VAL A 162 -4.94 4.11 -6.08
C VAL A 162 -4.87 3.36 -7.40
N ARG A 163 -4.75 2.02 -7.38
CA ARG A 163 -4.79 1.18 -8.59
C ARG A 163 -6.10 1.31 -9.37
N ARG A 164 -7.23 1.53 -8.70
CA ARG A 164 -8.53 1.79 -9.37
C ARG A 164 -8.55 3.17 -10.01
N SER A 165 -8.10 4.19 -9.28
CA SER A 165 -8.05 5.57 -9.77
C SER A 165 -7.04 5.80 -10.90
N ALA A 166 -6.07 4.92 -11.08
CA ALA A 166 -5.07 5.03 -12.13
C ALA A 166 -5.66 5.02 -13.56
N LEU A 167 -6.85 4.43 -13.76
CA LEU A 167 -7.55 4.48 -15.05
C LEU A 167 -8.09 5.89 -15.36
N LEU A 168 -8.32 6.71 -14.33
CA LEU A 168 -8.96 8.02 -14.41
C LEU A 168 -7.99 9.18 -14.18
N THR A 169 -6.77 8.90 -13.71
CA THR A 169 -5.73 9.91 -13.45
C THR A 169 -4.67 9.91 -14.55
N ARG A 170 -3.90 10.98 -14.63
CA ARG A 170 -2.75 11.09 -15.54
C ARG A 170 -1.51 10.31 -15.06
N LEU A 171 -1.68 9.41 -14.08
CA LEU A 171 -0.58 8.63 -13.53
C LEU A 171 -0.17 7.56 -14.55
N SER A 172 1.07 7.63 -15.03
CA SER A 172 1.61 6.60 -15.92
C SER A 172 1.54 5.23 -15.24
N ARG A 173 1.24 4.17 -16.03
CA ARG A 173 1.29 2.78 -15.54
C ARG A 173 2.66 2.46 -14.92
N LYS A 174 3.74 3.02 -15.45
CA LYS A 174 5.10 2.84 -14.94
C LYS A 174 5.24 3.45 -13.54
N ASN A 175 4.88 4.72 -13.37
CA ASN A 175 4.96 5.42 -12.09
C ASN A 175 4.11 4.71 -11.03
N LEU A 176 2.88 4.30 -11.37
CA LEU A 176 2.04 3.53 -10.45
C LEU A 176 2.70 2.21 -10.03
N ALA A 177 3.30 1.48 -10.98
CA ALA A 177 3.95 0.22 -10.69
C ALA A 177 5.12 0.40 -9.72
N GLU A 178 5.91 1.47 -9.87
CA GLU A 178 7.01 1.83 -8.97
C GLU A 178 6.49 2.06 -7.53
N TYR A 179 5.45 2.89 -7.35
CA TYR A 179 4.88 3.13 -6.01
C TYR A 179 4.27 1.88 -5.37
N VAL A 180 3.57 1.06 -6.16
CA VAL A 180 3.02 -0.22 -5.68
C VAL A 180 4.14 -1.19 -5.31
N ASN A 181 5.27 -1.15 -6.03
CA ASN A 181 6.44 -1.94 -5.69
C ASN A 181 7.05 -1.44 -4.37
N THR A 182 7.34 -0.15 -4.23
CA THR A 182 7.84 0.45 -2.99
C THR A 182 7.02 0.05 -1.77
N ALA A 183 5.69 0.19 -1.85
CA ALA A 183 4.83 -0.16 -0.72
C ALA A 183 4.80 -1.68 -0.42
N ARG A 184 5.01 -2.52 -1.43
CA ARG A 184 5.15 -3.97 -1.25
C ARG A 184 6.45 -4.31 -0.52
N GLU A 185 7.57 -3.74 -0.96
CA GLU A 185 8.89 -3.97 -0.34
C GLU A 185 8.91 -3.50 1.12
N ILE A 186 8.26 -2.37 1.44
CA ILE A 186 8.05 -1.94 2.84
C ILE A 186 7.29 -3.01 3.63
N GLY A 187 6.28 -3.64 3.02
CA GLY A 187 5.55 -4.74 3.64
C GLY A 187 6.40 -6.00 3.89
N PHE A 188 7.40 -6.27 3.05
CA PHE A 188 8.38 -7.34 3.28
C PHE A 188 9.34 -6.96 4.42
N ALA A 189 9.88 -5.73 4.39
CA ALA A 189 10.71 -5.21 5.48
C ALA A 189 10.01 -5.24 6.85
N VAL A 190 8.70 -4.92 6.92
CA VAL A 190 7.91 -5.06 8.16
C VAL A 190 7.95 -6.48 8.70
N ARG A 191 7.77 -7.49 7.83
CA ARG A 191 7.79 -8.90 8.22
C ARG A 191 9.16 -9.28 8.79
N ASP A 192 10.22 -8.85 8.14
CA ASP A 192 11.58 -9.22 8.51
C ASP A 192 12.03 -8.51 9.79
N ILE A 193 11.68 -7.23 9.96
CA ILE A 193 11.88 -6.48 11.21
C ILE A 193 11.14 -7.15 12.37
N ARG A 194 9.91 -7.64 12.17
CA ARG A 194 9.18 -8.37 13.23
C ARG A 194 9.87 -9.68 13.59
N THR A 195 10.37 -10.40 12.59
CA THR A 195 11.11 -11.66 12.80
C THR A 195 12.40 -11.38 13.58
N LEU A 196 13.19 -10.39 13.15
CA LEU A 196 14.36 -9.88 13.84
C LEU A 196 14.05 -9.49 15.29
N ALA A 197 13.02 -8.67 15.49
CA ALA A 197 12.65 -8.15 16.80
C ALA A 197 12.28 -9.28 17.78
N ARG A 198 11.52 -10.26 17.30
CA ARG A 198 11.13 -11.44 18.07
C ARG A 198 12.35 -12.27 18.47
N HIS A 199 13.30 -12.51 17.57
CA HIS A 199 14.50 -13.28 17.87
C HIS A 199 15.47 -12.51 18.78
N ALA A 200 15.60 -11.18 18.62
CA ALA A 200 16.39 -10.36 19.52
C ALA A 200 15.83 -10.38 20.96
N TRP A 201 14.51 -10.33 21.12
CA TRP A 201 13.88 -10.40 22.45
C TRP A 201 13.88 -11.82 23.04
N TRP A 202 13.35 -12.80 22.31
CA TRP A 202 13.17 -14.15 22.82
C TRP A 202 14.46 -14.95 22.81
N GLY A 203 15.21 -14.88 21.71
CA GLY A 203 16.39 -15.70 21.48
C GLY A 203 17.68 -15.12 22.03
N VAL A 204 17.82 -13.80 22.17
CA VAL A 204 19.04 -13.20 22.74
C VAL A 204 18.82 -12.80 24.21
N LEU A 205 17.83 -11.94 24.48
CA LEU A 205 17.64 -11.40 25.84
C LEU A 205 17.02 -12.39 26.83
N ARG A 206 15.99 -13.14 26.44
CA ARG A 206 15.26 -14.03 27.38
C ARG A 206 16.03 -15.30 27.73
N THR A 207 16.81 -15.83 26.80
CA THR A 207 17.68 -17.00 26.99
C THR A 207 18.99 -16.65 27.68
N GLY A 208 19.32 -15.36 27.78
CA GLY A 208 20.57 -14.87 28.36
C GLY A 208 21.78 -15.13 27.47
N GLU A 209 21.59 -15.28 26.16
CA GLU A 209 22.70 -15.39 25.21
C GLU A 209 23.53 -14.09 25.20
N PRO A 210 24.85 -14.18 24.95
CA PRO A 210 25.69 -12.99 24.85
C PRO A 210 25.21 -12.11 23.70
N VAL A 211 24.88 -10.85 23.99
CA VAL A 211 24.46 -9.87 22.99
C VAL A 211 25.68 -9.50 22.14
N PRO A 212 25.69 -9.75 20.82
CA PRO A 212 26.79 -9.31 19.97
C PRO A 212 26.90 -7.78 20.05
N PRO A 213 28.09 -7.20 20.27
CA PRO A 213 28.23 -5.75 20.42
C PRO A 213 27.62 -4.98 19.25
N ALA A 214 27.78 -5.51 18.03
CA ALA A 214 27.29 -4.98 16.76
C ALA A 214 25.75 -4.96 16.62
N LEU A 215 25.01 -5.78 17.36
CA LEU A 215 23.56 -5.90 17.21
C LEU A 215 22.81 -4.61 17.60
N PRO A 216 23.04 -3.99 18.78
CA PRO A 216 22.47 -2.69 19.08
C PRO A 216 22.82 -1.57 18.10
N GLN A 217 24.02 -1.55 17.52
CA GLN A 217 24.39 -0.52 16.52
C GLN A 217 23.72 -0.76 15.18
N MET A 218 23.59 -2.02 14.74
CA MET A 218 22.83 -2.39 13.55
C MET A 218 21.38 -1.90 13.63
N LEU A 219 20.72 -2.15 14.77
CA LEU A 219 19.34 -1.74 14.98
C LEU A 219 19.18 -0.21 15.04
N GLU A 220 20.16 0.51 15.60
CA GLU A 220 20.15 1.97 15.55
C GLU A 220 20.28 2.50 14.13
N ALA A 221 21.27 2.02 13.37
CA ALA A 221 21.45 2.41 11.99
C ALA A 221 20.20 2.12 11.14
N LEU A 222 19.56 0.97 11.37
CA LEU A 222 18.29 0.61 10.72
C LEU A 222 17.16 1.56 11.13
N ALA A 223 17.06 1.90 12.41
CA ALA A 223 16.05 2.83 12.91
C ALA A 223 16.27 4.28 12.44
N ASP A 224 17.52 4.69 12.23
CA ASP A 224 17.88 5.97 11.61
C ASP A 224 17.49 5.98 10.12
N GLY A 225 17.82 4.91 9.39
CA GLY A 225 17.44 4.75 7.98
C GLY A 225 15.93 4.76 7.77
N LEU A 226 15.16 4.11 8.64
CA LEU A 226 13.68 4.14 8.62
C LEU A 226 13.11 5.54 8.91
N ALA A 227 13.71 6.27 9.85
CA ALA A 227 13.27 7.63 10.19
C ALA A 227 13.55 8.61 9.04
N VAL A 228 14.73 8.52 8.42
CA VAL A 228 15.06 9.35 7.25
C VAL A 228 14.20 8.96 6.05
N LEU A 229 13.95 7.66 5.83
CA LEU A 229 13.06 7.20 4.77
C LEU A 229 11.66 7.80 4.94
N ARG A 230 11.11 7.79 6.15
CA ARG A 230 9.83 8.44 6.48
C ARG A 230 9.83 9.94 6.12
N ASP A 231 10.92 10.63 6.37
CA ASP A 231 11.00 12.07 6.10
C ASP A 231 11.16 12.35 4.60
N GLU A 232 11.77 11.44 3.85
CA GLU A 232 11.95 11.54 2.41
C GLU A 232 10.74 11.12 1.58
N ILE A 233 9.85 10.25 2.05
CA ILE A 233 8.71 9.77 1.22
C ILE A 233 7.79 10.91 0.76
N HIS A 234 7.79 12.06 1.45
CA HIS A 234 6.98 13.22 1.08
C HIS A 234 7.68 14.17 0.08
N LYS A 235 8.99 14.01 -0.12
CA LYS A 235 9.77 14.81 -1.06
C LYS A 235 9.53 14.26 -2.48
N ASP A 236 9.38 15.14 -3.46
CA ASP A 236 9.29 14.73 -4.86
C ASP A 236 10.62 14.09 -5.29
N GLY A 237 10.64 12.77 -5.51
CA GLY A 237 11.83 12.04 -5.94
C GLY A 237 11.99 10.68 -5.28
N GLN A 238 13.09 10.00 -5.62
CA GLN A 238 13.48 8.77 -4.92
C GLN A 238 14.19 9.12 -3.61
N PRO A 239 13.97 8.38 -2.51
CA PRO A 239 14.70 8.59 -1.27
C PRO A 239 16.21 8.33 -1.48
N HIS A 240 17.05 9.32 -1.17
CA HIS A 240 18.50 9.25 -1.37
C HIS A 240 19.28 9.34 -0.05
N GLU A 241 18.78 10.10 0.91
CA GLU A 241 19.39 10.30 2.24
C GLU A 241 19.25 9.04 3.11
N ALA A 242 18.19 8.25 2.94
CA ALA A 242 17.98 7.01 3.69
C ALA A 242 18.94 5.88 3.26
N ARG A 243 19.32 5.83 1.98
CA ARG A 243 20.17 4.77 1.40
C ARG A 243 21.48 4.55 2.16
N PRO A 244 22.33 5.57 2.43
CA PRO A 244 23.58 5.37 3.17
C PRO A 244 23.38 4.82 4.58
N LEU A 245 22.29 5.18 5.26
CA LEU A 245 21.97 4.68 6.60
C LEU A 245 21.54 3.20 6.56
N LEU A 246 20.72 2.83 5.58
CA LEU A 246 20.34 1.44 5.33
C LEU A 246 21.57 0.58 4.99
N ILE A 247 22.45 1.07 4.13
CA ILE A 247 23.74 0.42 3.82
C ILE A 247 24.59 0.30 5.08
N SER A 248 24.62 1.32 5.94
CA SER A 248 25.33 1.25 7.22
C SER A 248 24.76 0.17 8.13
N ALA A 249 23.44 -0.02 8.17
CA ALA A 249 22.81 -1.11 8.91
C ALA A 249 23.25 -2.47 8.37
N GLY A 250 23.26 -2.65 7.05
CA GLY A 250 23.79 -3.85 6.39
C GLY A 250 25.26 -4.14 6.75
N ARG A 251 26.11 -3.13 6.80
CA ARG A 251 27.52 -3.29 7.23
C ARG A 251 27.65 -3.81 8.66
N TRP A 252 26.76 -3.41 9.57
CA TRP A 252 26.77 -3.95 10.93
C TRP A 252 26.33 -5.42 10.98
N VAL A 253 25.48 -5.86 10.05
CA VAL A 253 25.15 -7.29 9.88
C VAL A 253 26.39 -8.09 9.51
N ASP A 254 27.25 -7.57 8.62
CA ASP A 254 28.51 -8.22 8.27
C ASP A 254 29.46 -8.33 9.47
N VAL A 255 29.58 -7.26 10.27
CA VAL A 255 30.37 -7.27 11.51
C VAL A 255 29.85 -8.30 12.52
N MET A 256 28.53 -8.50 12.59
CA MET A 256 27.95 -9.58 13.39
C MET A 256 28.34 -10.96 12.83
N ARG A 257 28.21 -11.17 11.53
CA ARG A 257 28.51 -12.47 10.86
C ARG A 257 30.00 -12.85 10.94
N ALA A 258 30.90 -11.89 11.10
CA ALA A 258 32.33 -12.13 11.29
C ALA A 258 32.68 -12.76 12.66
N GLN A 259 31.72 -12.82 13.60
CA GLN A 259 31.89 -13.41 14.92
C GLN A 259 31.15 -14.75 15.04
N PRO A 260 31.53 -15.64 15.98
CA PRO A 260 30.74 -16.82 16.28
C PRO A 260 29.35 -16.41 16.80
N LEU A 261 28.32 -16.63 15.99
CA LEU A 261 26.94 -16.30 16.34
C LEU A 261 26.22 -17.52 16.92
N SER A 262 25.39 -17.28 17.92
CA SER A 262 24.35 -18.22 18.31
C SER A 262 23.31 -18.37 17.20
N ILE A 263 22.48 -19.41 17.28
CA ILE A 263 21.39 -19.65 16.31
C ILE A 263 20.43 -18.44 16.28
N SER A 264 20.11 -17.89 17.45
CA SER A 264 19.25 -16.71 17.59
C SER A 264 19.88 -15.48 16.93
N ALA A 265 21.15 -15.20 17.22
CA ALA A 265 21.87 -14.06 16.65
C ALA A 265 22.08 -14.20 15.13
N ALA A 266 22.32 -15.40 14.63
CA ALA A 266 22.40 -15.68 13.20
C ALA A 266 21.06 -15.42 12.49
N THR A 267 19.94 -15.82 13.10
CA THR A 267 18.59 -15.55 12.56
C THR A 267 18.26 -14.06 12.55
N VAL A 268 18.68 -13.33 13.60
CA VAL A 268 18.57 -11.86 13.64
C VAL A 268 19.37 -11.22 12.52
N ALA A 269 20.62 -11.66 12.29
CA ALA A 269 21.46 -11.15 11.21
C ALA A 269 20.87 -11.46 9.82
N ALA A 270 20.30 -12.65 9.61
CA ALA A 270 19.65 -12.99 8.34
C ALA A 270 18.40 -12.12 8.08
N SER A 271 17.56 -11.94 9.10
CA SER A 271 16.34 -11.12 8.99
C SER A 271 16.66 -9.62 8.82
N ALA A 272 17.73 -9.13 9.44
CA ALA A 272 18.20 -7.75 9.25
C ALA A 272 18.66 -7.51 7.81
N ASP A 273 19.39 -8.45 7.23
CA ASP A 273 19.90 -8.36 5.85
C ASP A 273 18.76 -8.29 4.83
N ALA A 274 17.76 -9.17 4.99
CA ALA A 274 16.55 -9.17 4.16
C ALA A 274 15.76 -7.85 4.31
N ALA A 275 15.57 -7.37 5.55
CA ALA A 275 14.90 -6.10 5.79
C ALA A 275 15.64 -4.91 5.16
N VAL A 276 16.96 -4.87 5.24
CA VAL A 276 17.78 -3.81 4.62
C VAL A 276 17.68 -3.87 3.10
N LEU A 277 17.74 -5.07 2.51
CA LEU A 277 17.58 -5.28 1.07
C LEU A 277 16.22 -4.77 0.59
N ASP A 278 15.14 -5.20 1.24
CA ASP A 278 13.77 -4.76 0.91
C ASP A 278 13.61 -3.24 1.02
N LEU A 279 14.17 -2.63 2.08
CA LEU A 279 14.14 -1.17 2.24
C LEU A 279 14.95 -0.45 1.16
N LEU A 280 16.10 -0.98 0.72
CA LEU A 280 16.84 -0.41 -0.41
C LEU A 280 16.03 -0.48 -1.70
N ILE A 281 15.38 -1.61 -1.98
CA ILE A 281 14.49 -1.73 -3.14
C ILE A 281 13.31 -0.76 -3.03
N ALA A 282 12.76 -0.56 -1.83
CA ALA A 282 11.71 0.41 -1.58
C ALA A 282 12.11 1.86 -1.95
N THR A 283 13.41 2.20 -1.84
CA THR A 283 13.93 3.51 -2.27
C THR A 283 14.07 3.66 -3.80
N GLY A 284 13.66 2.66 -4.57
CA GLY A 284 13.72 2.65 -6.04
C GLY A 284 15.02 2.09 -6.62
N VAL A 285 15.87 1.45 -5.80
CA VAL A 285 17.07 0.74 -6.26
C VAL A 285 16.67 -0.62 -6.83
N PRO A 286 17.12 -1.02 -8.03
CA PRO A 286 16.88 -2.36 -8.55
C PRO A 286 17.46 -3.44 -7.63
N LEU A 287 16.82 -4.62 -7.55
CA LEU A 287 17.26 -5.74 -6.70
C LEU A 287 18.75 -6.06 -6.85
N ASN A 288 19.26 -6.17 -8.07
CA ASN A 288 20.67 -6.51 -8.32
C ASN A 288 21.62 -5.43 -7.80
N ASP A 289 21.25 -4.16 -7.95
CA ASP A 289 22.06 -3.03 -7.48
C ASP A 289 22.01 -2.95 -5.95
N ALA A 290 20.85 -3.20 -5.34
CA ALA A 290 20.69 -3.24 -3.89
C ALA A 290 21.51 -4.39 -3.28
N ASP A 291 21.45 -5.58 -3.88
CA ASP A 291 22.26 -6.73 -3.49
C ASP A 291 23.75 -6.43 -3.68
N GLN A 292 24.16 -5.77 -4.77
CA GLN A 292 25.54 -5.33 -4.98
C GLN A 292 25.99 -4.24 -4.01
N MET A 293 25.11 -3.36 -3.56
CA MET A 293 25.40 -2.34 -2.55
C MET A 293 25.67 -2.96 -1.17
N LEU A 294 25.01 -4.09 -0.88
CA LEU A 294 25.19 -4.85 0.37
C LEU A 294 26.35 -5.83 0.28
N ARG A 295 26.59 -6.44 -0.89
CA ARG A 295 27.77 -7.27 -1.11
C ARG A 295 29.03 -6.40 -1.20
N ARG A 296 30.06 -6.80 -0.48
CA ARG A 296 31.45 -6.52 -0.88
C ARG A 296 32.10 -7.77 -1.44
N PRO A 297 33.10 -7.64 -2.34
CA PRO A 297 33.80 -8.78 -2.91
C PRO A 297 34.25 -9.68 -1.77
N SER A 298 33.86 -10.96 -1.87
CA SER A 298 34.34 -12.03 -1.03
C SER A 298 35.84 -11.82 -0.82
N TYR A 299 36.26 -11.61 0.43
CA TYR A 299 37.68 -11.59 0.74
C TYR A 299 38.28 -12.91 0.21
N THR A 300 39.22 -12.75 -0.71
CA THR A 300 40.22 -13.76 -1.05
C THR A 300 41.29 -13.76 0.03
#